data_AF-A0A7S0TT68-F1
#
_entry.id   AF-A0A7S0TT68-F1
#
_cell.length_a   1.000
_cell.length_b   1.000
_cell.length_c   1.000
_cell.angle_alpha   90.00
_cell.angle_beta   90.00
_cell.angle_gamma   90.00
#
_symmetry.space_group_name_H-M   'P 1'
#
loop_
_entity.id
_entity.type
_entity.pdbx_description
1 polymer ?
#
loop_
_entity_poly.entity_id
_entity_poly.type
_entity_poly.pdbx_seq_one_letter_code
_entity_poly.pdbx_strand_id
1 'polypeptide(L)'
;ENKIEVVEKLVMWPKEGELLVRVRSCGLSMSDVMQRKGGFVSPVGASPVLGQEIAGEVVATGESVYDWSIGDRLCCLVPSGAFAEFCICPAAQCLPMPKGFSWAESAAVPLAC
;
A
#
# COMPACT_ATOMS: atom_id res chain seq x y z
N GLU A 1 17.89 -4.42 -19.23
CA GLU A 1 16.92 -3.31 -19.20
C GLU A 1 16.12 -3.42 -17.91
N ASN A 2 15.91 -2.33 -17.16
CA ASN A 2 15.02 -2.32 -15.97
C ASN A 2 13.55 -2.33 -16.41
N LYS A 3 13.10 -3.49 -16.89
CA LYS A 3 11.72 -3.73 -17.31
C LYS A 3 10.84 -4.02 -16.10
N ILE A 4 9.61 -3.52 -16.13
CA ILE A 4 8.57 -3.88 -15.15
C ILE A 4 7.92 -5.15 -15.65
N GLU A 5 7.76 -6.12 -14.76
CA GLU A 5 7.12 -7.40 -15.05
C GLU A 5 6.04 -7.68 -14.01
N VAL A 6 4.93 -8.26 -14.48
CA VAL A 6 3.89 -8.81 -13.60
C VAL A 6 4.35 -10.19 -13.18
N VAL A 7 4.37 -10.44 -11.88
CA VAL A 7 4.81 -11.72 -11.30
C VAL A 7 3.82 -12.17 -10.24
N GLU A 8 3.67 -13.48 -10.08
CA GLU A 8 2.90 -14.06 -8.99
C GLU A 8 3.80 -14.28 -7.78
N LYS A 9 3.30 -13.91 -6.59
CA LYS A 9 3.96 -14.11 -5.31
C LYS A 9 2.94 -14.54 -4.26
N LEU A 10 3.42 -15.24 -3.24
CA LEU A 10 2.61 -15.53 -2.08
C LEU A 10 2.21 -14.24 -1.37
N VAL A 11 0.95 -14.19 -0.94
CA VAL A 11 0.45 -13.10 -0.09
C VAL A 11 0.94 -13.35 1.32
N MET A 12 1.63 -12.35 1.89
CA MET A 12 2.10 -12.40 3.27
C MET A 12 0.96 -12.08 4.23
N TRP A 13 0.95 -12.73 5.39
CA TRP A 13 0.03 -12.39 6.47
C TRP A 13 0.56 -11.19 7.27
N PRO A 14 -0.33 -10.31 7.75
CA PRO A 14 0.07 -9.13 8.50
C PRO A 14 0.64 -9.52 9.87
N LYS A 15 1.71 -8.83 10.28
CA LYS A 15 2.32 -8.95 11.60
C LYS A 15 1.65 -7.99 12.59
N GLU A 16 2.11 -8.00 13.84
CA GLU A 16 1.70 -7.02 14.84
C GLU A 16 1.75 -5.57 14.29
N GLY A 17 0.65 -4.83 14.45
CA GLY A 17 0.52 -3.45 13.99
C GLY A 17 0.27 -3.27 12.49
N GLU A 18 0.10 -4.35 11.73
CA GLU A 18 -0.10 -4.32 10.28
C GLU A 18 -1.52 -4.74 9.88
N LEU A 19 -1.93 -4.28 8.69
CA LEU A 19 -3.14 -4.69 7.99
C LEU A 19 -2.75 -5.36 6.68
N LEU A 20 -3.48 -6.40 6.29
CA LEU A 20 -3.50 -6.85 4.90
C LEU A 20 -4.68 -6.18 4.21
N VAL A 21 -4.38 -5.44 3.16
CA VAL A 21 -5.36 -4.65 2.43
C VAL A 21 -5.46 -5.17 1.00
N ARG A 22 -6.69 -5.47 0.55
CA ARG A 22 -6.96 -5.71 -0.87
C ARG A 22 -6.98 -4.37 -1.60
N VAL A 23 -6.02 -4.17 -2.48
CA VAL A 23 -5.84 -2.92 -3.21
C VAL A 23 -6.95 -2.77 -4.25
N ARG A 24 -7.59 -1.60 -4.27
CA ARG A 24 -8.60 -1.20 -5.26
C ARG A 24 -8.06 -0.16 -6.23
N SER A 25 -7.15 0.69 -5.76
CA SER A 25 -6.38 1.64 -6.56
C SER A 25 -5.04 1.92 -5.88
N CYS A 26 -4.02 2.25 -6.67
CA CYS A 26 -2.73 2.73 -6.19
C CYS A 26 -2.35 4.01 -6.94
N GLY A 27 -1.63 4.90 -6.28
CA GLY A 27 -1.10 6.10 -6.90
C GLY A 27 0.27 5.84 -7.54
N LEU A 28 0.62 6.64 -8.55
CA LEU A 28 1.91 6.59 -9.21
C LEU A 28 2.61 7.93 -9.04
N SER A 29 3.87 7.87 -8.61
CA SER A 29 4.63 9.05 -8.24
C SER A 29 5.99 9.12 -8.95
N MET A 30 6.67 10.26 -8.83
CA MET A 30 8.02 10.41 -9.37
C MET A 30 9.06 9.55 -8.62
N SER A 31 8.86 9.25 -7.34
CA SER A 31 9.77 8.36 -6.59
C SER A 31 9.74 6.94 -7.13
N ASP A 32 8.59 6.43 -7.59
CA ASP A 32 8.50 5.12 -8.26
C ASP A 32 9.36 5.07 -9.53
N VAL A 33 9.35 6.16 -10.31
CA VAL A 33 10.17 6.27 -11.53
C VAL A 33 11.66 6.28 -11.18
N MET A 34 12.05 6.98 -10.11
CA MET A 34 13.44 7.03 -9.64
C MET A 34 13.89 5.67 -9.07
N GLN A 35 13.03 5.00 -8.31
CA GLN A 35 13.27 3.67 -7.76
C GLN A 35 13.48 2.65 -8.89
N ARG A 36 12.62 2.67 -9.91
CA ARG A 36 12.78 1.83 -11.11
C ARG A 36 14.10 2.08 -11.84
N LYS A 37 14.59 3.33 -11.86
CA LYS A 37 15.88 3.69 -12.48
C LYS A 37 17.10 3.35 -11.60
N GLY A 38 16.88 2.84 -10.38
CA GLY A 38 17.94 2.58 -9.40
C GLY A 38 18.47 3.83 -8.69
N GLY A 39 17.80 4.98 -8.86
CA GLY A 39 18.17 6.26 -8.24
C GLY A 39 17.53 6.50 -6.87
N PHE A 40 16.64 5.62 -6.43
CA PHE A 40 15.98 5.68 -5.13
C PHE A 40 16.02 4.32 -4.45
N VAL A 41 16.61 4.27 -3.25
CA VAL A 41 16.77 3.03 -2.47
C VAL A 41 15.61 2.95 -1.48
N SER A 42 14.85 1.87 -1.55
CA SER A 42 13.79 1.61 -0.57
C SER A 42 14.37 1.40 0.83
N PRO A 43 13.61 1.72 1.89
CA PRO A 43 13.99 1.36 3.25
C PRO A 43 14.31 -0.13 3.39
N VAL A 44 15.24 -0.46 4.29
CA VAL A 44 15.57 -1.86 4.60
C VAL A 44 14.32 -2.59 5.08
N GLY A 45 14.05 -3.76 4.52
CA GLY A 45 12.87 -4.57 4.85
C GLY A 45 11.59 -4.18 4.10
N ALA A 46 11.60 -3.14 3.26
CA ALA A 46 10.48 -2.83 2.39
C ALA A 46 10.28 -3.92 1.32
N SER A 47 9.05 -4.00 0.80
CA SER A 47 8.73 -4.91 -0.30
C SER A 47 9.61 -4.62 -1.54
N PRO A 48 10.05 -5.65 -2.28
CA PRO A 48 10.71 -5.46 -3.57
C PRO A 48 9.73 -5.07 -4.69
N VAL A 49 8.42 -5.09 -4.43
CA VAL A 49 7.39 -4.63 -5.37
C VAL A 49 7.28 -3.11 -5.28
N LEU A 50 7.18 -2.41 -6.42
CA LEU A 50 7.10 -0.95 -6.49
C LEU A 50 5.78 -0.38 -5.93
N GLY A 51 5.69 0.95 -5.83
CA GLY A 51 4.49 1.69 -5.46
C GLY A 51 4.43 2.01 -3.96
N GLN A 52 3.95 3.20 -3.62
CA GLN A 52 4.01 3.74 -2.25
C GLN A 52 2.68 4.20 -1.67
N GLU A 53 1.59 4.18 -2.42
CA GLU A 53 0.27 4.58 -1.88
C GLU A 53 -0.85 3.75 -2.46
N ILE A 54 -1.85 3.44 -1.62
CA ILE A 54 -3.02 2.65 -1.99
C ILE A 54 -4.31 3.27 -1.46
N ALA A 55 -5.42 2.86 -2.06
CA ALA A 55 -6.72 2.79 -1.42
C ALA A 55 -7.30 1.38 -1.60
N GLY A 56 -7.94 0.88 -0.56
CA GLY A 56 -8.40 -0.51 -0.54
C GLY A 56 -9.26 -0.86 0.66
N GLU A 57 -9.43 -2.17 0.83
CA GLU A 57 -10.31 -2.78 1.82
C GLU A 57 -9.50 -3.72 2.72
N VAL A 58 -9.66 -3.62 4.04
CA VAL A 58 -8.99 -4.50 5.01
C VAL A 58 -9.52 -5.92 4.84
N VAL A 59 -8.62 -6.88 4.65
CA VAL A 59 -8.97 -8.32 4.54
C VAL A 59 -8.39 -9.16 5.67
N ALA A 60 -7.37 -8.67 6.37
CA ALA A 60 -6.89 -9.26 7.62
C ALA A 60 -6.21 -8.19 8.49
N THR A 61 -6.24 -8.42 9.80
CA THR A 61 -5.60 -7.57 10.81
C THR A 61 -4.51 -8.38 11.52
N GLY A 62 -3.36 -7.76 11.75
CA GLY A 62 -2.34 -8.31 12.63
C GLY A 62 -2.69 -8.14 14.11
N GLU A 63 -1.83 -8.68 14.97
CA GLU A 63 -1.94 -8.48 16.42
C GLU A 63 -1.84 -6.99 16.79
N SER A 64 -2.39 -6.60 17.94
CA SER A 64 -2.34 -5.23 18.46
C SER A 64 -2.97 -4.13 17.58
N VAL A 65 -3.75 -4.49 16.54
CA VAL A 65 -4.55 -3.54 15.76
C VAL A 65 -5.98 -3.53 16.28
N TYR A 66 -6.42 -2.41 16.85
CA TYR A 66 -7.75 -2.27 17.47
C TYR A 66 -8.66 -1.28 16.75
N ASP A 67 -8.08 -0.36 15.97
CA ASP A 67 -8.81 0.75 15.33
C ASP A 67 -9.36 0.39 13.93
N TRP A 68 -9.13 -0.84 13.47
CA TRP A 68 -9.49 -1.32 12.14
C TRP A 68 -10.12 -2.70 12.18
N SER A 69 -11.12 -2.91 11.34
CA SER A 69 -11.85 -4.15 11.16
C SER A 69 -11.80 -4.63 9.70
N ILE A 70 -11.95 -5.94 9.50
CA ILE A 70 -12.11 -6.51 8.15
C ILE A 70 -13.33 -5.88 7.46
N GLY A 71 -13.15 -5.44 6.21
CA GLY A 71 -14.14 -4.72 5.42
C GLY A 71 -14.03 -3.20 5.49
N ASP A 72 -13.23 -2.65 6.40
CA ASP A 72 -12.99 -1.21 6.47
C ASP A 72 -12.29 -0.71 5.20
N ARG A 73 -12.67 0.50 4.78
CA ARG A 73 -12.14 1.16 3.59
C ARG A 73 -11.16 2.24 4.01
N LEU A 74 -9.97 2.21 3.43
CA LEU A 74 -8.88 3.11 3.80
C LEU A 74 -8.06 3.54 2.61
N CYS A 75 -7.26 4.58 2.80
CA CYS A 75 -6.05 4.84 2.03
C CYS A 75 -4.84 4.83 2.97
N CYS A 76 -3.65 4.55 2.41
CA CYS A 76 -2.44 4.39 3.19
C CYS A 76 -1.21 4.73 2.34
N LEU A 77 -0.26 5.43 2.97
CA LEU A 77 1.10 5.55 2.46
C LEU A 77 1.89 4.35 2.98
N VAL A 78 2.53 3.60 2.10
CA VAL A 78 3.35 2.42 2.42
C VAL A 78 4.81 2.61 1.99
N PRO A 79 5.77 1.95 2.64
CA PRO A 79 7.17 2.03 2.24
C PRO A 79 7.43 1.53 0.82
N SER A 80 6.73 0.46 0.42
CA SER A 80 6.71 -0.10 -0.94
C SER A 80 5.63 -1.18 -1.05
N GLY A 81 5.37 -1.70 -2.25
CA GLY A 81 4.48 -2.83 -2.49
C GLY A 81 3.05 -2.49 -2.86
N ALA A 82 2.77 -1.22 -3.18
CA ALA A 82 1.42 -0.78 -3.57
C ALA A 82 0.98 -1.31 -4.95
N PHE A 83 1.91 -1.64 -5.85
CA PHE A 83 1.61 -2.19 -7.19
C PHE A 83 1.37 -3.71 -7.13
N ALA A 84 0.41 -4.10 -6.29
CA ALA A 84 -0.01 -5.49 -6.09
C ALA A 84 -1.50 -5.54 -5.77
N GLU A 85 -2.12 -6.72 -5.90
CA GLU A 85 -3.53 -6.93 -5.53
C GLU A 85 -3.75 -6.89 -4.01
N PHE A 86 -2.70 -7.17 -3.24
CA PHE A 86 -2.69 -7.13 -1.79
C PHE A 86 -1.45 -6.42 -1.29
N CYS A 87 -1.60 -5.58 -0.27
CA CYS A 87 -0.52 -4.80 0.30
C CYS A 87 -0.55 -4.89 1.83
N ILE A 88 0.63 -4.95 2.45
CA ILE A 88 0.79 -4.81 3.89
C ILE A 88 0.87 -3.33 4.22
N CYS A 89 -0.05 -2.87 5.06
CA CYS A 89 -0.15 -1.48 5.48
C CYS A 89 0.10 -1.37 6.98
N PRO A 90 1.04 -0.52 7.43
CA PRO A 90 1.14 -0.18 8.84
C PRO A 90 -0.18 0.48 9.30
N ALA A 91 -0.83 -0.07 10.33
CA ALA A 91 -2.14 0.41 10.77
C ALA A 91 -2.11 1.91 11.16
N ALA A 92 -0.97 2.36 11.72
CA ALA A 92 -0.74 3.75 12.10
C ALA A 92 -0.61 4.73 10.92
N GLN A 93 -0.41 4.24 9.69
CA GLN A 93 -0.33 5.05 8.47
C GLN A 93 -1.62 5.01 7.65
N CYS A 94 -2.61 4.25 8.11
CA CYS A 94 -3.90 4.14 7.44
C CYS A 94 -4.80 5.31 7.82
N LEU A 95 -5.52 5.84 6.82
CA LEU A 95 -6.54 6.87 6.97
C LEU A 95 -7.87 6.31 6.46
N PRO A 96 -8.99 6.58 7.15
CA PRO A 96 -10.30 6.18 6.64
C PRO A 96 -10.54 6.79 5.27
N MET A 97 -11.15 6.02 4.37
CA MET A 97 -11.49 6.51 3.04
C MET A 97 -12.37 7.77 3.16
N PRO A 98 -11.95 8.92 2.60
CA PRO A 98 -12.72 10.15 2.70
C PRO A 98 -14.14 10.00 2.12
N LYS A 99 -15.13 10.57 2.81
CA LYS A 99 -16.53 10.47 2.39
C LYS A 99 -16.73 11.09 1.01
N GLY A 100 -17.31 10.32 0.10
CA GLY A 100 -17.65 10.76 -1.26
C GLY A 100 -16.52 10.58 -2.28
N PHE A 101 -15.34 10.14 -1.86
CA PHE A 101 -14.24 9.87 -2.77
C PHE A 101 -14.41 8.49 -3.42
N SER A 102 -13.94 8.37 -4.66
CA SER A 102 -13.68 7.09 -5.32
C SER A 102 -12.38 6.46 -4.80
N TRP A 103 -12.13 5.21 -5.17
CA TRP A 103 -10.86 4.52 -4.86
C TRP A 103 -9.65 5.26 -5.45
N ALA A 104 -9.76 5.75 -6.68
CA ALA A 104 -8.68 6.49 -7.34
C ALA A 104 -8.39 7.82 -6.65
N GLU A 105 -9.45 8.60 -6.33
CA GLU A 105 -9.29 9.86 -5.60
C GLU A 105 -8.68 9.63 -4.21
N SER A 106 -9.11 8.57 -3.52
CA SER A 106 -8.59 8.24 -2.18
C SER A 106 -7.13 7.79 -2.22
N ALA A 107 -6.73 7.06 -3.27
CA ALA A 107 -5.35 6.60 -3.45
C ALA A 107 -4.37 7.74 -3.75
N ALA A 108 -4.86 8.91 -4.20
CA ALA A 108 -4.03 10.08 -4.51
C ALA A 108 -3.83 11.04 -3.31
N VAL A 109 -4.38 10.71 -2.14
CA VAL A 109 -4.29 11.55 -0.93
C VAL A 109 -3.00 11.32 -0.12
N PRO A 110 -2.60 10.08 0.21
CA PRO A 110 -1.59 9.84 1.25
C PRO A 110 -0.21 10.42 0.98
N LEU A 111 0.25 10.42 -0.28
CA LEU A 111 1.56 10.97 -0.63
C LEU A 111 1.52 12.48 -0.92
N ALA A 112 0.35 13.01 -1.28
CA ALA A 112 0.21 14.40 -1.72
C ALA A 112 0.00 15.39 -0.55
N CYS A 113 -0.40 14.91 0.63
CA CYS A 113 -0.64 15.70 1.84
C CYS A 113 0.49 15.53 2.86
#